data_AF-A0A959I4V4-F1
#
_entry.id   AF-A0A959I4V4-F1
#
_cell.length_a   1.000
_cell.length_b   1.000
_cell.length_c   1.000
_cell.angle_alpha   90.00
_cell.angle_beta   90.00
_cell.angle_gamma   90.00
#
_symmetry.space_group_name_H-M   'P 1'
#
loop_
_entity.id
_entity.type
_entity.pdbx_description
1 polymer ?
#
loop_
_entity_poly.entity_id
_entity_poly.type
_entity_poly.pdbx_seq_one_letter_code
_entity_poly.pdbx_strand_id
1 'polypeptide(L)'
;MDAIQKIEKYVKGLKDADEFYQDERTFDAVLMNFVVIGETVAKLDEALKNSYPGMPWKKIKGFRNIIAHNYFGVDAEEVWQIIHKNLPILRSNVQNML
;
A
#
# COMPACT_ATOMS: atom_id res chain seq x y z
N MET A 1 7.16 13.26 -3.94
CA MET A 1 5.80 12.76 -3.62
C MET A 1 5.94 11.34 -3.14
N ASP A 2 5.62 11.12 -1.87
CA ASP A 2 5.60 9.80 -1.22
C ASP A 2 4.62 8.86 -1.95
N ALA A 3 4.91 7.56 -2.02
CA ALA A 3 4.07 6.57 -2.71
C ALA A 3 2.65 6.49 -2.11
N ILE A 4 2.50 6.69 -0.80
CA ILE A 4 1.21 6.77 -0.12
C ILE A 4 0.39 7.93 -0.69
N GLN A 5 1.01 9.11 -0.82
CA GLN A 5 0.34 10.30 -1.34
C GLN A 5 -0.10 10.13 -2.80
N LYS A 6 0.65 9.37 -3.60
CA LYS A 6 0.26 9.05 -4.98
C LYS A 6 -0.99 8.17 -5.01
N ILE A 7 -1.04 7.13 -4.18
CA ILE A 7 -2.22 6.25 -4.09
C ILE A 7 -3.46 7.07 -3.73
N GLU A 8 -3.39 7.86 -2.66
CA GLU A 8 -4.50 8.74 -2.22
C GLU A 8 -4.97 9.70 -3.33
N LYS A 9 -4.03 10.22 -4.12
CA LYS A 9 -4.34 11.10 -5.24
C LYS A 9 -5.05 10.35 -6.37
N TYR A 10 -4.61 9.15 -6.72
CA TYR A 10 -5.15 8.40 -7.85
C TYR A 10 -6.56 7.90 -7.58
N VAL A 11 -6.85 7.46 -6.35
CA VAL A 11 -8.20 7.01 -5.99
C VAL A 11 -9.19 8.15 -5.73
N LYS A 12 -8.72 9.40 -5.77
CA LYS A 12 -9.56 10.55 -5.42
C LYS A 12 -10.71 10.70 -6.43
N GLY A 13 -11.94 10.58 -5.94
CA GLY A 13 -13.14 10.75 -6.74
C GLY A 13 -13.75 9.45 -7.25
N LEU A 14 -13.08 8.32 -7.06
CA LEU A 14 -13.65 6.99 -7.24
C LEU A 14 -14.50 6.65 -6.01
N LYS A 15 -15.66 6.02 -6.22
CA LYS A 15 -16.64 5.79 -5.15
C LYS A 15 -16.50 4.43 -4.47
N ASP A 16 -16.07 3.42 -5.21
CA ASP A 16 -16.04 2.03 -4.78
C ASP A 16 -14.97 1.23 -5.55
N ALA A 17 -14.84 -0.05 -5.18
CA ALA A 17 -13.89 -0.96 -5.79
C ALA A 17 -14.21 -1.26 -7.27
N ASP A 18 -15.48 -1.18 -7.68
CA ASP A 18 -15.89 -1.41 -9.07
C ASP A 18 -15.39 -0.27 -9.96
N GLU A 19 -15.64 0.99 -9.59
CA GLU A 19 -15.08 2.16 -10.29
C GLU A 19 -13.54 2.13 -10.28
N PHE A 20 -12.93 1.66 -9.20
CA PHE A 20 -11.48 1.49 -9.09
C PHE A 20 -10.92 0.42 -10.03
N TYR A 21 -11.59 -0.72 -10.15
CA TYR A 21 -11.15 -1.80 -11.04
C TYR A 21 -11.40 -1.47 -12.52
N GLN A 22 -12.46 -0.73 -12.83
CA GLN A 22 -12.77 -0.29 -14.19
C GLN A 22 -11.76 0.72 -14.74
N ASP A 23 -11.14 1.53 -13.89
CA ASP A 23 -10.00 2.38 -14.28
C ASP A 23 -8.69 1.59 -14.15
N GLU A 24 -8.43 0.71 -15.13
CA GLU A 24 -7.25 -0.18 -15.17
C GLU A 24 -5.94 0.58 -14.94
N ARG A 25 -5.81 1.78 -15.51
CA ARG A 25 -4.63 2.62 -15.34
C ARG A 25 -4.43 3.01 -13.88
N THR A 26 -5.50 3.42 -13.21
CA THR A 26 -5.45 3.77 -11.79
C THR A 26 -5.19 2.53 -10.93
N PHE A 27 -5.84 1.42 -11.22
CA PHE A 27 -5.61 0.14 -10.55
C PHE A 27 -4.13 -0.26 -10.60
N ASP A 28 -3.56 -0.37 -11.80
CA ASP A 28 -2.17 -0.74 -12.04
C ASP A 28 -1.20 0.24 -11.33
N ALA A 29 -1.48 1.54 -11.44
CA ALA A 29 -0.66 2.57 -10.79
C ALA A 29 -0.68 2.44 -9.27
N VAL A 30 -1.84 2.15 -8.67
CA VAL A 30 -1.97 1.93 -7.23
C VAL A 30 -1.19 0.69 -6.79
N LEU A 31 -1.32 -0.43 -7.50
CA LEU A 31 -0.59 -1.66 -7.22
C LEU A 31 0.93 -1.45 -7.27
N MET A 32 1.43 -0.73 -8.27
CA MET A 32 2.84 -0.38 -8.36
C MET A 32 3.31 0.46 -7.17
N ASN A 33 2.49 1.41 -6.69
CA ASN A 33 2.86 2.20 -5.51
C ASN A 33 2.85 1.36 -4.23
N PHE A 34 1.99 0.36 -4.10
CA PHE A 34 2.08 -0.61 -3.00
C PHE A 34 3.37 -1.44 -3.03
N VAL A 35 3.85 -1.84 -4.22
CA VAL A 35 5.17 -2.48 -4.37
C VAL A 35 6.28 -1.54 -3.89
N VAL A 36 6.25 -0.27 -4.28
CA VAL A 36 7.24 0.74 -3.85
C VAL A 36 7.24 0.92 -2.33
N ILE A 37 6.06 0.96 -1.69
CA ILE A 37 5.94 1.03 -0.22
C ILE A 37 6.60 -0.20 0.41
N GLY A 38 6.28 -1.40 -0.07
CA GLY A 38 6.85 -2.63 0.47
C GLY A 38 8.36 -2.75 0.28
N GLU A 39 8.89 -2.31 -0.86
CA GLU A 39 10.33 -2.22 -1.11
C GLU A 39 11.03 -1.28 -0.13
N THR A 40 10.45 -0.10 0.09
CA THR A 40 10.99 0.90 1.02
C THR A 40 11.03 0.32 2.43
N VAL A 41 9.94 -0.31 2.86
CA VAL A 41 9.83 -0.97 4.17
C VAL A 41 10.83 -2.13 4.31
N ALA A 42 11.02 -2.92 3.26
CA ALA A 42 11.95 -4.05 3.29
C ALA A 42 13.41 -3.60 3.52
N LYS A 43 13.77 -2.41 3.02
CA LYS A 43 15.10 -1.81 3.12
C LYS A 43 15.40 -1.11 4.45
N LEU A 44 14.40 -0.92 5.31
CA LEU A 44 14.62 -0.35 6.65
C LEU A 44 15.50 -1.28 7.49
N ASP A 45 16.35 -0.69 8.32
CA ASP A 45 17.21 -1.42 9.24
C ASP A 45 16.38 -2.18 10.30
N GLU A 46 16.85 -3.37 10.68
CA GLU A 46 16.16 -4.19 11.68
C GLU A 46 16.09 -3.51 13.05
N ALA A 47 17.09 -2.70 13.41
CA ALA A 47 17.05 -1.89 14.63
C ALA A 47 15.86 -0.93 14.64
N LEU A 48 15.58 -0.28 13.49
CA LEU A 48 14.42 0.61 13.36
C LEU A 48 13.11 -0.17 13.44
N LYS A 49 13.01 -1.30 12.73
CA LYS A 49 11.80 -2.15 12.77
C LYS A 49 11.50 -2.64 14.20
N ASN A 50 12.54 -2.98 14.96
CA ASN A 50 12.44 -3.42 16.35
C ASN A 50 12.00 -2.30 17.30
N SER A 51 12.32 -1.04 17.01
CA SER A 51 11.83 0.12 17.77
C SER A 51 10.32 0.39 17.58
N TYR A 52 9.72 -0.19 16.53
CA TYR A 52 8.30 -0.03 16.22
C TYR A 52 7.60 -1.39 16.05
N PRO A 53 7.50 -2.20 17.13
CA PRO A 53 6.97 -3.56 17.07
C PRO A 53 5.46 -3.61 16.75
N GLY A 54 4.74 -2.50 16.95
CA GLY A 54 3.33 -2.37 16.59
C GLY A 54 3.07 -2.21 15.09
N MET A 55 4.10 -1.93 14.27
CA MET A 55 3.89 -1.80 12.83
C MET A 55 3.80 -3.20 12.18
N PRO A 56 2.84 -3.42 11.25
CA PRO A 56 2.66 -4.71 10.59
C PRO A 56 3.69 -4.96 9.47
N TRP A 57 5.00 -4.86 9.76
CA TRP A 57 6.11 -4.99 8.81
C TRP A 57 6.00 -6.23 7.91
N LYS A 58 5.69 -7.39 8.51
CA LYS A 58 5.52 -8.66 7.79
C LYS A 58 4.35 -8.63 6.82
N LYS A 59 3.22 -8.01 7.18
CA LYS A 59 2.05 -7.90 6.31
C LYS A 59 2.34 -7.00 5.12
N ILE A 60 3.02 -5.88 5.33
CA ILE A 60 3.42 -4.95 4.26
C ILE A 60 4.33 -5.66 3.24
N LYS A 61 5.35 -6.38 3.72
CA LYS A 61 6.23 -7.18 2.86
C LYS A 61 5.47 -8.29 2.13
N GLY A 62 4.57 -8.99 2.83
CA GLY A 62 3.72 -10.03 2.25
C GLY A 62 2.84 -9.50 1.12
N PHE A 63 2.18 -8.36 1.34
CA PHE A 63 1.32 -7.73 0.33
C PHE A 63 2.09 -7.32 -0.92
N ARG A 64 3.28 -6.73 -0.77
CA ARG A 64 4.18 -6.45 -1.90
C ARG A 64 4.51 -7.72 -2.69
N ASN A 65 4.76 -8.85 -2.02
CA ASN A 65 5.07 -10.10 -2.70
C ASN A 65 3.88 -10.65 -3.48
N ILE A 66 2.66 -10.55 -2.90
CA ILE A 66 1.43 -10.95 -3.60
C ILE A 66 1.27 -10.13 -4.87
N ILE A 67 1.38 -8.79 -4.80
CA ILE A 67 1.25 -7.94 -5.98
C ILE A 67 2.34 -8.23 -7.03
N ALA A 68 3.59 -8.42 -6.60
CA ALA A 68 4.71 -8.62 -7.52
C ALA A 68 4.72 -9.99 -8.22
N HIS A 69 4.19 -11.05 -7.58
CA HIS A 69 4.27 -12.42 -8.10
C HIS A 69 2.91 -12.99 -8.56
N ASN A 70 1.82 -12.55 -7.94
CA ASN A 70 0.46 -13.05 -8.19
C ASN A 70 -0.45 -11.92 -8.68
N TYR A 71 0.12 -10.96 -9.42
CA TYR A 71 -0.57 -9.77 -9.93
C TYR A 71 -1.98 -10.05 -10.50
N PHE A 72 -2.09 -11.08 -11.36
CA PHE A 72 -3.36 -11.46 -12.00
C PHE A 72 -4.45 -11.95 -11.03
N GLY A 73 -4.10 -12.28 -9.79
CA GLY A 73 -5.04 -12.74 -8.76
C GLY A 73 -5.29 -11.72 -7.66
N VAL A 74 -4.89 -10.46 -7.85
CA VAL A 74 -5.13 -9.40 -6.86
C VAL A 74 -6.58 -8.95 -6.93
N ASP A 75 -7.28 -9.04 -5.80
CA ASP A 75 -8.68 -8.65 -5.66
C ASP A 75 -8.79 -7.13 -5.46
N ALA A 76 -9.57 -6.46 -6.33
CA ALA A 76 -9.74 -5.01 -6.28
C ALA A 76 -10.52 -4.53 -5.05
N GLU A 77 -11.46 -5.32 -4.55
CA GLU A 77 -12.19 -5.03 -3.30
C GLU A 77 -11.21 -5.07 -2.12
N GLU A 78 -10.36 -6.10 -2.05
CA GLU A 78 -9.35 -6.18 -0.98
C GLU A 78 -8.39 -4.98 -1.02
N VAL A 79 -7.90 -4.62 -2.21
CA VAL A 79 -7.03 -3.45 -2.40
C VAL A 79 -7.74 -2.16 -1.98
N TRP A 80 -8.99 -1.97 -2.40
CA TRP A 80 -9.80 -0.80 -2.04
C TRP A 80 -9.97 -0.67 -0.52
N GLN A 81 -10.25 -1.78 0.16
CA GLN A 81 -10.33 -1.82 1.62
C GLN A 81 -9.00 -1.44 2.27
N ILE A 82 -7.86 -1.94 1.76
CA ILE A 82 -6.53 -1.59 2.26
C ILE A 82 -6.26 -0.09 2.11
N ILE A 83 -6.60 0.51 0.97
CA ILE A 83 -6.41 1.94 0.70
C ILE A 83 -7.16 2.80 1.71
N HIS A 84 -8.38 2.41 2.09
CA HIS A 84 -9.20 3.23 2.98
C HIS A 84 -9.05 2.91 4.47
N LYS A 85 -8.71 1.67 4.83
CA LYS A 85 -8.60 1.25 6.24
C LYS A 85 -7.17 1.20 6.74
N ASN A 86 -6.22 0.74 5.93
CA ASN A 86 -4.86 0.44 6.40
C ASN A 86 -3.84 1.51 5.98
N LEU A 87 -3.95 2.04 4.76
CA LEU A 87 -3.02 3.02 4.24
C LEU A 87 -2.94 4.32 5.07
N PRO A 88 -4.05 4.89 5.59
CA PRO A 88 -3.98 6.09 6.44
C PRO A 88 -3.28 5.83 7.77
N ILE A 89 -3.49 4.63 8.35
CA ILE A 89 -2.81 4.20 9.59
C ILE A 89 -1.32 4.06 9.33
N LEU A 90 -0.93 3.41 8.21
CA LEU A 90 0.47 3.29 7.82
C LEU A 90 1.13 4.67 7.66
N ARG A 91 0.44 5.60 6.99
CA ARG A 91 0.91 6.98 6.83
C ARG A 91 1.18 7.65 8.17
N SER A 92 0.21 7.60 9.09
CA SER A 92 0.35 8.21 10.42
C SER A 92 1.50 7.59 11.19
N ASN A 93 1.64 6.26 11.15
CA ASN A 93 2.75 5.57 11.80
C ASN A 93 4.10 6.03 11.25
N VAL A 94 4.26 6.07 9.92
CA VAL A 94 5.52 6.53 9.29
C VAL A 94 5.83 7.99 9.63
N GLN A 95 4.82 8.87 9.65
CA GLN A 95 5.00 10.27 10.05
C GLN A 95 5.46 10.43 11.50
N ASN A 96 5.05 9.53 12.40
CA ASN A 96 5.50 9.55 13.79
C ASN A 96 6.93 9.00 13.99
N MET A 97 7.54 8.40 12.96
CA MET A 97 8.92 7.88 13.02
C MET A 97 9.97 8.90 12.59
N LEU A 98 9.55 9.94 11.86
CA LEU A 98 10.37 11.01 11.30
C LEU A 98 10.34 12.25 12.20
#